data_AF-A0A8J7CBS1-F1
#
_entry.id   AF-A0A8J7CBS1-F1
#
_cell.length_a   1.000
_cell.length_b   1.000
_cell.length_c   1.000
_cell.angle_alpha   90.00
_cell.angle_beta   90.00
_cell.angle_gamma   90.00
#
_symmetry.space_group_name_H-M   'P 1'
#
loop_
_entity.id
_entity.type
_entity.pdbx_description
1 polymer ?
#
loop_
_entity_poly.entity_id
_entity_poly.type
_entity_poly.pdbx_seq_one_letter_code
_entity_poly.pdbx_strand_id
1 'polypeptide(L)' 'MFAVHYTYAQLHRIIENLYSASEKALEKNDLEDASLLESRADRLYQETENLEFVISELEDG' A
#
# COMPACT_ATOMS: atom_id res chain seq x y z
N MET A 1 -0.37 2.20 20.97
CA MET A 1 0.12 3.24 20.05
C MET A 1 1.24 2.75 19.12
N PHE A 2 2.32 2.11 19.61
CA PHE A 2 3.44 1.64 18.76
C PHE A 2 3.07 0.57 17.70
N ALA A 3 2.21 -0.39 18.06
CA ALA A 3 1.85 -1.49 17.16
C ALA A 3 1.09 -1.03 15.90
N VAL A 4 0.23 -0.01 16.01
CA VAL A 4 -0.57 0.51 14.89
C VAL A 4 0.33 1.26 13.91
N HIS A 5 1.19 2.16 14.40
CA HIS A 5 2.19 2.85 13.58
C HIS A 5 3.16 1.90 12.88
N TYR A 6 3.63 0.88 13.59
CA TYR A 6 4.49 -0.15 13.00
C TYR A 6 3.77 -0.86 11.84
N THR A 7 2.52 -1.27 12.07
CA THR A 7 1.72 -1.98 11.06
C THR A 7 1.40 -1.08 9.86
N TYR A 8 1.09 0.19 10.11
CA TYR A 8 0.87 1.21 9.09
C TYR A 8 2.10 1.39 8.19
N ALA A 9 3.29 1.49 8.79
CA ALA A 9 4.54 1.57 8.03
C ALA A 9 4.83 0.30 7.21
N GLN A 10 4.49 -0.90 7.73
CA GLN A 10 4.60 -2.13 6.94
C GLN A 10 3.62 -2.16 5.77
N LEU A 11 2.41 -1.62 5.92
CA LEU A 11 1.42 -1.55 4.85
C LEU A 11 1.90 -0.66 3.70
N HIS A 12 2.43 0.53 4.01
CA HIS A 12 3.08 1.42 3.03
C HIS A 12 4.18 0.69 2.26
N ARG A 13 5.06 -0.04 2.95
CA ARG A 13 6.12 -0.80 2.30
C ARG A 13 5.59 -1.90 1.37
N ILE A 14 4.48 -2.55 1.73
CA ILE A 14 3.84 -3.55 0.86
C ILE A 14 3.29 -2.88 -0.40
N ILE A 15 2.66 -1.72 -0.28
CA ILE A 15 2.13 -0.95 -1.41
C ILE A 15 3.26 -0.55 -2.37
N GLU A 16 4.35 0.01 -1.85
CA GLU A 16 5.54 0.35 -2.65
C GLU A 16 6.12 -0.87 -3.38
N ASN A 17 6.18 -2.02 -2.71
CA ASN A 17 6.65 -3.27 -3.31
C ASN A 17 5.72 -3.75 -4.43
N LEU A 18 4.40 -3.57 -4.30
CA LEU A 18 3.42 -3.96 -5.32
C LEU A 18 3.56 -3.08 -6.56
N TYR A 19 3.68 -1.75 -6.42
CA TYR A 19 3.94 -0.86 -7.55
C TYR A 19 5.28 -1.20 -8.22
N SER A 20 6.34 -1.39 -7.44
CA SER A 20 7.65 -1.79 -7.96
C SER A 20 7.64 -3.14 -8.69
N ALA A 21 6.79 -4.08 -8.24
CA ALA A 21 6.63 -5.37 -8.90
C ALA A 21 5.82 -5.23 -10.20
N SER A 22 4.79 -4.38 -10.21
CA SER A 22 4.02 -4.05 -11.41
C SER A 22 4.92 -3.46 -12.50
N GLU A 23 5.78 -2.49 -12.16
CA GLU A 23 6.75 -1.91 -13.11
C GLU A 23 7.67 -2.98 -13.72
N LYS A 24 8.18 -3.90 -12.90
CA LYS A 24 9.02 -5.02 -13.38
C LYS A 24 8.25 -6.01 -14.26
N ALA A 25 6.95 -6.18 -14.03
CA ALA A 25 6.09 -7.00 -14.88
C ALA A 25 5.87 -6.31 -16.25
N LEU A 26 5.65 -4.99 -16.25
CA LEU A 26 5.57 -4.18 -17.48
C LEU A 26 6.86 -4.27 -18.31
N GLU A 27 8.03 -4.15 -17.68
CA GLU A 27 9.34 -4.31 -18.34
C GLU A 27 9.49 -5.67 -19.04
N LYS A 28 8.79 -6.70 -18.56
CA LYS A 28 8.80 -8.07 -19.12
C LYS A 28 7.64 -8.33 -20.10
N ASN A 29 6.83 -7.32 -20.42
CA ASN A 29 5.56 -7.46 -21.16
C ASN A 29 4.55 -8.41 -20.52
N ASP A 30 4.63 -8.63 -19.20
CA ASP A 30 3.63 -9.37 -18.44
C ASP A 30 2.51 -8.41 -18.00
N LEU A 31 1.64 -8.07 -18.94
CA LEU A 31 0.60 -7.05 -18.76
C LEU A 31 -0.48 -7.49 -17.76
N GLU A 32 -0.75 -8.79 -17.68
CA GLU A 32 -1.74 -9.34 -16.74
C GLU A 32 -1.26 -9.21 -15.30
N ASP A 33 -0.01 -9.60 -15.02
CA ASP A 33 0.56 -9.50 -13.68
C ASP A 33 0.75 -8.03 -13.28
N ALA A 34 1.19 -7.18 -14.22
CA ALA A 34 1.32 -5.74 -13.98
C ALA A 34 -0.01 -5.09 -13.54
N SER A 35 -1.09 -5.32 -14.31
CA SER A 35 -2.41 -4.74 -13.99
C SER A 35 -2.97 -5.29 -12.68
N LEU A 36 -2.75 -6.58 -12.40
CA LEU A 36 -3.14 -7.18 -11.13
C LEU A 36 -2.40 -6.51 -9.96
N LEU A 37 -1.07 -6.40 -10.03
CA LEU A 37 -0.24 -5.83 -8.97
C LEU A 37 -0.57 -4.35 -8.70
N GLU A 38 -0.73 -3.56 -9.76
CA GLU A 38 -1.12 -2.15 -9.67
C GLU A 38 -2.49 -2.00 -9.01
N SER A 39 -3.51 -2.73 -9.47
CA SER A 39 -4.86 -2.64 -8.90
C SER A 39 -4.91 -3.05 -7.41
N ARG A 40 -4.02 -3.96 -6.98
CA ARG A 40 -3.89 -4.32 -5.56
C ARG A 40 -3.20 -3.24 -4.75
N ALA A 41 -2.18 -2.59 -5.31
CA ALA A 41 -1.50 -1.47 -4.69
C ALA A 41 -2.48 -0.30 -4.49
N ASP A 42 -3.24 0.07 -5.52
CA ASP A 42 -4.24 1.16 -5.47
C ASP A 42 -5.28 0.93 -4.38
N ARG A 43 -5.82 -0.29 -4.31
CA ARG A 43 -6.83 -0.62 -3.30
C ARG A 43 -6.25 -0.54 -1.89
N LEU A 44 -5.03 -1.04 -1.67
CA LEU A 44 -4.39 -0.95 -0.36
C LEU A 44 -4.05 0.50 0.01
N TYR A 45 -3.61 1.31 -0.96
CA TYR A 45 -3.35 2.73 -0.74
C TYR A 45 -4.59 3.46 -0.21
N GLN A 46 -5.76 3.27 -0.85
CA GLN A 46 -7.02 3.85 -0.39
C GLN A 46 -7.40 3.42 1.04
N GLU A 47 -7.23 2.13 1.37
CA GLU A 47 -7.48 1.66 2.73
C GLU A 47 -6.48 2.25 3.75
N THR A 48 -5.27 2.59 3.29
CA THR A 48 -4.22 3.18 4.13
C THR A 48 -4.53 4.64 4.46
N GLU A 49 -5.11 5.40 3.53
CA GLU A 49 -5.60 6.77 3.80
C GLU A 49 -6.67 6.78 4.89
N ASN A 50 -7.57 5.79 4.89
CA ASN A 50 -8.57 5.63 5.96
C ASN A 50 -7.91 5.34 7.32
N LEU A 51 -6.84 4.54 7.35
CA LEU A 51 -6.10 4.23 8.57
C LEU A 51 -5.31 5.43 9.09
N GLU A 52 -4.76 6.25 8.20
CA GLU A 52 -4.07 7.50 8.57
C GLU A 52 -5.00 8.42 9.37
N PHE A 53 -6.22 8.62 8.87
CA PHE A 53 -7.24 9.41 9.57
C PHE A 53 -7.51 8.87 10.99
N VAL A 54 -7.73 7.56 11.12
CA VAL A 54 -8.00 6.92 12.43
C VAL A 54 -6.80 7.05 13.37
N ILE A 55 -5.57 6.94 12.85
CA ILE A 55 -4.36 7.12 13.65
C ILE A 55 -4.28 8.56 14.18
N SER A 56 -4.54 9.56 13.35
CA SER A 56 -4.55 10.96 13.77
C SER A 56 -5.60 11.22 14.86
N GLU A 57 -6.83 10.69 14.71
CA GLU A 57 -7.86 10.83 15.75
C GLU A 57 -7.45 10.20 17.10
N LEU A 58 -6.66 9.13 17.10
CA LEU A 58 -6.15 8.48 18.30
C LEU A 58 -4.99 9.23 18.97
N GLU A 59 -4.30 10.11 18.24
CA GLU A 59 -3.19 10.91 18.76
C GLU A 59 -3.64 12.27 19.31
N ASP A 60 -4.72 12.82 18.77
CA ASP A 60 -5.30 14.11 19.18
C ASP A 60 -6.24 14.01 20.41
N GLY A 61 -6.62 12.80 20.83
CA GLY A 61 -7.53 12.52 21.96
C GLY A 61 -6.84 12.10 23.26
#